data_AF-A0A3D5ZKC4-F1
#
_entry.id   AF-A0A3D5ZKC4-F1
#
_cell.length_a   1.000
_cell.length_b   1.000
_cell.length_c   1.000
_cell.angle_alpha   90.00
_cell.angle_beta   90.00
_cell.angle_gamma   90.00
#
_symmetry.space_group_name_H-M   'P 1'
#
loop_
_entity.id
_entity.type
_entity.pdbx_description
1 polymer ?
#
loop_
_entity_poly.entity_id
_entity_poly.type
_entity_poly.pdbx_seq_one_letter_code
_entity_poly.pdbx_strand_id
1 'polypeptide(L)'
;MSNYFRITGYCPEKDFSFIMDCYGKLEKKWQFSAELVKRGLKIIEVSDDEQFLEGNIPLLVNPTDKFVLRAYANGKPKYITQTIRGTECSAVKLDDKIYIPNKSDVYNL
;
A
#
# COMPACT_ATOMS: atom_id res chain seq x y z
N MET A 1 17.56 6.85 -9.28
CA MET A 1 16.49 6.73 -8.28
C MET A 1 15.82 5.39 -8.48
N SER A 2 15.60 4.64 -7.41
CA SER A 2 14.91 3.35 -7.45
C SER A 2 13.42 3.58 -7.23
N ASN A 3 12.55 2.96 -8.03
CA ASN A 3 11.11 3.12 -7.85
C ASN A 3 10.65 2.47 -6.54
N TYR A 4 9.74 3.13 -5.86
CA TYR A 4 9.13 2.63 -4.64
C TYR A 4 7.64 2.45 -4.87
N PHE A 5 7.11 1.26 -4.56
CA PHE A 5 5.68 0.97 -4.66
C PHE A 5 5.18 0.34 -3.37
N ARG A 6 4.00 0.76 -2.94
CA ARG A 6 3.22 0.13 -1.88
C ARG A 6 1.93 -0.43 -2.46
N ILE A 7 1.60 -1.66 -2.09
CA ILE A 7 0.38 -2.34 -2.53
C ILE A 7 -0.39 -2.88 -1.33
N THR A 8 -1.71 -2.68 -1.35
CA THR A 8 -2.63 -3.38 -0.44
C THR A 8 -3.38 -4.42 -1.25
N GLY A 9 -3.33 -5.67 -0.80
CA GLY A 9 -3.98 -6.79 -1.44
C GLY A 9 -4.84 -7.61 -0.49
N TYR A 10 -5.72 -8.41 -1.07
CA TYR A 10 -6.60 -9.34 -0.36
C TYR A 10 -6.58 -10.71 -1.04
N CYS A 11 -6.40 -11.77 -0.26
CA CYS A 11 -6.51 -13.16 -0.68
C CYS A 11 -7.93 -13.68 -0.35
N PRO A 12 -8.83 -13.85 -1.33
CA PRO A 12 -10.20 -14.30 -1.05
C PRO A 12 -10.27 -15.75 -0.57
N GLU A 13 -9.36 -16.60 -1.06
CA GLU A 13 -9.34 -18.03 -0.73
C GLU A 13 -9.03 -18.29 0.75
N LYS A 14 -8.10 -17.52 1.32
CA LYS A 14 -7.63 -17.67 2.70
C LYS A 14 -8.15 -16.58 3.65
N ASP A 15 -9.01 -15.71 3.13
CA ASP A 15 -9.60 -14.56 3.82
C ASP A 15 -8.60 -13.75 4.66
N PHE A 16 -7.54 -13.25 4.02
CA PHE A 16 -6.60 -12.32 4.66
C PHE A 16 -6.17 -11.22 3.70
N SER A 17 -5.76 -10.09 4.27
CA SER A 17 -5.24 -8.94 3.55
C SER A 17 -3.82 -8.60 4.02
N PHE A 18 -3.11 -7.83 3.20
CA PHE A 18 -1.73 -7.48 3.44
C PHE A 18 -1.38 -6.12 2.85
N ILE A 19 -0.35 -5.50 3.42
CA ILE A 19 0.36 -4.34 2.86
C ILE A 19 1.78 -4.80 2.54
N MET A 20 2.25 -4.51 1.33
CA MET A 20 3.57 -4.94 0.87
C MET A 20 4.26 -3.81 0.11
N ASP A 21 5.57 -3.70 0.32
CA ASP A 21 6.40 -2.73 -0.38
C ASP A 21 7.35 -3.42 -1.35
N CYS A 22 7.67 -2.69 -2.42
CA CYS A 22 8.66 -3.04 -3.42
C CYS A 22 9.54 -1.81 -3.66
N TYR A 23 10.83 -1.90 -3.29
CA TYR A 23 11.77 -0.80 -3.47
C TYR A 23 12.93 -1.21 -4.36
N GLY A 24 12.93 -0.73 -5.61
CA GLY A 24 13.99 -0.96 -6.60
C GLY A 24 13.91 -2.24 -7.43
N LYS A 25 13.02 -3.18 -7.10
CA LYS A 25 12.85 -4.44 -7.88
C LYS A 25 12.05 -4.24 -9.18
N LEU A 26 11.07 -3.34 -9.18
CA LEU A 26 10.13 -3.16 -10.30
C LEU A 26 10.32 -1.80 -10.98
N GLU A 27 10.11 -1.78 -12.29
CA GLU A 27 10.21 -0.57 -13.09
C GLU A 27 8.90 0.22 -13.08
N LYS A 28 7.77 -0.49 -13.06
CA LYS A 28 6.44 0.11 -13.19
C LYS A 28 5.48 -0.47 -12.17
N LYS A 29 4.59 0.39 -11.68
CA LYS A 29 3.53 0.05 -10.71
C LYS A 29 2.67 -1.14 -11.16
N TRP A 30 2.31 -1.19 -12.45
CA TRP A 30 1.46 -2.25 -13.00
C TRP A 30 2.10 -3.64 -12.93
N GLN A 31 3.44 -3.75 -12.93
CA GLN A 31 4.13 -5.03 -12.80
C GLN A 31 3.87 -5.66 -11.42
N PHE A 32 3.76 -4.81 -10.38
CA PHE A 32 3.46 -5.29 -9.03
C PHE A 32 2.05 -5.88 -8.97
N SER A 33 1.07 -5.15 -9.52
CA SER A 33 -0.31 -5.62 -9.62
C SER A 33 -0.43 -6.92 -10.41
N ALA A 34 0.23 -7.00 -11.58
CA ALA A 34 0.17 -8.18 -12.44
C ALA A 34 0.71 -9.46 -11.74
N GLU A 35 1.83 -9.33 -11.01
CA GLU A 35 2.43 -10.46 -10.29
C GLU A 35 1.50 -11.03 -9.21
N LEU A 36 0.78 -10.18 -8.49
CA LEU A 36 -0.15 -10.60 -7.44
C LEU A 36 -1.48 -11.11 -8.01
N VAL A 37 -2.01 -10.47 -9.06
CA VAL A 37 -3.25 -10.93 -9.75
C VAL A 37 -3.06 -12.32 -10.33
N LYS A 38 -1.90 -12.62 -10.94
CA LYS A 38 -1.55 -13.97 -11.43
C LYS A 38 -1.61 -15.04 -10.34
N ARG A 39 -1.44 -14.65 -9.07
CA ARG A 39 -1.50 -15.54 -7.90
C ARG A 39 -2.89 -15.60 -7.25
N GLY A 40 -3.92 -15.04 -7.89
CA GLY A 40 -5.29 -15.06 -7.39
C GLY A 40 -5.60 -14.00 -6.33
N LEU A 41 -4.70 -13.02 -6.12
CA LEU A 41 -4.89 -11.95 -5.15
C LEU A 41 -5.67 -10.79 -5.78
N LYS A 42 -6.57 -10.19 -5.00
CA LYS A 42 -7.28 -8.95 -5.38
C LYS A 42 -6.44 -7.76 -4.97
N ILE A 43 -6.21 -6.84 -5.91
CA ILE A 43 -5.57 -5.56 -5.62
C ILE A 43 -6.63 -4.60 -5.10
N ILE A 44 -6.33 -3.96 -3.97
CA ILE A 44 -7.20 -2.97 -3.34
C ILE A 44 -6.64 -1.57 -3.58
N GLU A 45 -5.36 -1.37 -3.28
CA GLU A 45 -4.65 -0.11 -3.53
C GLU A 45 -3.27 -0.38 -4.11
N VAL A 46 -2.79 0.50 -4.99
CA VAL A 46 -1.40 0.49 -5.44
C VAL A 46 -0.92 1.91 -5.74
N SER A 47 0.14 2.33 -5.05
CA SER A 47 0.65 3.70 -5.10
C SER A 47 2.19 3.70 -5.17
N ASP A 48 2.75 4.68 -5.86
CA ASP A 48 4.18 5.03 -5.76
C ASP A 48 4.43 6.01 -4.60
N ASP A 49 5.71 6.22 -4.26
CA ASP A 49 6.14 7.15 -3.19
C ASP A 49 5.78 8.62 -3.47
N GLU A 50 5.44 8.96 -4.71
CA GLU A 50 4.87 10.27 -5.03
C GLU A 50 3.36 10.30 -4.77
N GLN A 51 2.66 9.17 -4.65
CA GLN A 51 1.21 9.12 -4.50
C GLN A 51 0.73 8.94 -3.07
N PHE A 52 1.42 8.17 -2.23
CA PHE A 52 0.93 7.87 -0.87
C PHE A 52 1.60 8.73 0.22
N LEU A 53 0.97 8.80 1.38
CA LEU A 53 1.62 9.23 2.63
C LEU A 53 1.81 8.03 3.56
N GLU A 54 2.99 7.93 4.15
CA GLU A 54 3.45 6.75 4.90
C GLU A 54 2.56 6.36 6.09
N GLY A 55 1.89 7.33 6.70
CA GLY A 55 1.19 7.16 7.97
C GLY A 55 2.17 6.69 9.06
N ASN A 56 1.92 5.51 9.64
CA ASN A 56 2.83 4.91 10.62
C ASN A 56 3.68 3.75 10.05
N ILE A 57 3.73 3.61 8.73
CA ILE A 57 4.48 2.56 8.04
C ILE A 57 5.66 3.20 7.30
N PRO A 58 6.85 3.29 7.94
CA PRO A 58 7.99 4.05 7.40
C PRO A 58 8.48 3.50 6.07
N LEU A 59 9.10 4.30 5.21
CA LEU A 59 9.72 3.77 3.98
C LEU A 59 10.86 2.78 4.27
N LEU A 60 11.18 1.95 3.27
CA LEU A 60 12.39 1.13 3.30
C LEU A 60 13.59 2.04 3.01
N VAL A 61 14.66 1.87 3.79
CA VAL A 61 15.87 2.72 3.65
C VAL A 61 16.74 2.27 2.48
N ASN A 62 16.78 0.98 2.18
CA ASN A 62 17.65 0.40 1.15
C ASN A 62 16.85 -0.38 0.11
N PRO A 63 17.16 -0.25 -1.20
CA PRO A 63 16.57 -1.08 -2.25
C PRO A 63 16.79 -2.57 -1.98
N THR A 64 15.85 -3.39 -2.44
CA THR A 64 15.90 -4.85 -2.29
C THR A 64 15.28 -5.53 -3.50
N ASP A 65 15.75 -6.73 -3.81
CA ASP A 65 15.21 -7.62 -4.82
C ASP A 65 13.96 -8.39 -4.32
N LYS A 66 13.49 -8.13 -3.10
CA LYS A 66 12.36 -8.81 -2.46
C LYS A 66 11.12 -7.92 -2.39
N PHE A 67 9.96 -8.56 -2.28
CA PHE A 67 8.78 -7.88 -1.77
C PHE A 67 8.76 -7.95 -0.24
N VAL A 68 8.51 -6.84 0.43
CA VAL A 68 8.60 -6.73 1.88
C VAL A 68 7.20 -6.60 2.47
N LEU A 69 6.77 -7.61 3.24
CA LEU A 69 5.50 -7.57 3.97
C LEU A 69 5.58 -6.52 5.09
N ARG A 70 4.63 -5.59 5.10
CA ARG A 70 4.56 -4.49 6.07
C ARG A 70 3.48 -4.70 7.13
N ALA A 71 2.39 -5.36 6.74
CA ALA A 71 1.25 -5.66 7.59
C ALA A 71 0.49 -6.85 7.00
N TYR A 72 -0.17 -7.64 7.84
CA TYR A 72 -1.16 -8.63 7.42
C TYR A 72 -2.25 -8.77 8.50
N ALA A 73 -3.46 -9.11 8.09
CA ALA A 73 -4.61 -9.27 8.98
C ALA A 73 -5.65 -10.18 8.32
N ASN A 74 -6.45 -10.87 9.13
CA ASN A 74 -7.58 -11.63 8.63
C ASN A 74 -8.68 -10.69 8.09
N GLY A 75 -9.40 -11.16 7.07
CA GLY A 75 -10.42 -10.40 6.38
C GLY A 75 -9.87 -9.36 5.40
N LYS A 76 -10.78 -8.50 4.92
CA LYS A 76 -10.49 -7.39 4.01
C LYS A 76 -9.82 -6.22 4.75
N PRO A 77 -9.00 -5.40 4.05
CA PRO A 77 -8.51 -4.15 4.62
C PRO A 77 -9.70 -3.22 4.92
N LYS A 78 -9.52 -2.33 5.89
CA LYS A 78 -10.52 -1.32 6.24
C LYS A 78 -10.09 0.03 5.70
N TYR A 79 -11.06 0.80 5.21
CA TYR A 79 -10.87 2.24 5.03
C TYR A 79 -11.35 2.95 6.28
N ILE A 80 -10.56 3.92 6.75
CA ILE A 80 -10.90 4.81 7.85
C ILE A 80 -10.73 6.26 7.39
N THR A 81 -11.45 7.17 8.03
CA THR A 81 -11.22 8.60 7.85
C THR A 81 -10.08 9.04 8.76
N GLN A 82 -9.12 9.77 8.20
CA GLN A 82 -8.03 10.44 8.93
C GLN A 82 -8.15 11.94 8.69
N THR A 83 -7.97 12.75 9.74
CA THR A 83 -7.89 14.21 9.60
C THR A 83 -6.43 14.62 9.57
N ILE A 84 -5.96 15.09 8.42
CA ILE A 84 -4.60 15.56 8.22
C ILE A 84 -4.66 17.03 7.83
N ARG A 85 -4.05 17.89 8.66
CA ARG A 85 -4.03 19.35 8.44
C ARG A 85 -5.43 19.97 8.31
N GLY A 86 -6.44 19.40 8.97
CA GLY A 86 -7.82 19.87 8.91
C GLY A 86 -8.63 19.34 7.71
N THR A 87 -8.01 18.55 6.83
CA THR A 87 -8.68 17.87 5.71
C THR A 87 -8.98 16.41 6.09
N GLU A 88 -10.21 15.95 5.85
CA GLU A 88 -10.56 14.54 5.96
C GLU A 88 -10.11 13.77 4.71
N CYS A 89 -9.40 12.67 4.91
CA CYS A 89 -8.91 11.82 3.83
C CYS A 89 -9.17 10.34 4.15
N SER A 90 -9.28 9.54 3.09
CA SER A 90 -9.42 8.08 3.22
C SER A 90 -8.06 7.46 3.47
N ALA A 91 -7.94 6.63 4.49
CA ALA A 91 -6.72 5.89 4.81
C ALA A 91 -7.00 4.39 4.84
N VAL A 92 -6.03 3.61 4.38
CA VAL A 92 -6.07 2.15 4.53
C VAL A 92 -5.56 1.80 5.92
N LYS A 93 -6.36 1.03 6.65
CA LYS A 93 -6.00 0.45 7.94
C LYS A 93 -5.97 -1.07 7.85
N LEU A 94 -4.88 -1.64 8.35
CA LEU A 94 -4.69 -3.07 8.49
C LEU A 94 -4.04 -3.35 9.85
N ASP A 95 -4.84 -3.85 10.79
CA ASP A 95 -4.50 -3.92 12.22
C ASP A 95 -4.05 -2.57 12.80
N ASP A 96 -2.82 -2.47 13.32
CA ASP A 96 -2.23 -1.23 13.85
C ASP A 96 -1.59 -0.36 12.75
N LYS A 97 -1.50 -0.84 11.51
CA LYS A 97 -0.84 -0.16 10.39
C LYS A 97 -1.82 0.68 9.59
N ILE A 98 -1.44 1.94 9.35
CA ILE A 98 -2.26 2.92 8.64
C ILE A 98 -1.35 3.70 7.68
N TYR A 99 -1.84 3.90 6.46
CA TYR A 99 -1.24 4.82 5.48
C TYR A 99 -2.33 5.46 4.60
N ILE A 100 -2.02 6.58 3.94
CA ILE A 100 -2.95 7.26 3.03
C ILE A 100 -2.55 6.89 1.59
N PRO A 101 -3.37 6.16 0.83
CA PRO A 101 -3.00 5.68 -0.51
C PRO A 101 -2.92 6.80 -1.55
N ASN A 102 -3.64 7.91 -1.34
CA ASN A 102 -3.67 9.06 -2.24
C ASN A 102 -3.47 10.38 -1.48
N LYS A 103 -2.30 11.01 -1.64
CA LYS A 103 -1.97 12.28 -1.00
C LYS A 103 -2.75 13.46 -1.56
N SER A 104 -3.29 13.36 -2.78
CA SER A 104 -4.14 14.43 -3.33
C SER A 104 -5.39 14.67 -2.48
N ASP A 105 -5.87 13.64 -1.77
CA ASP A 105 -6.98 13.74 -0.82
C ASP A 105 -6.66 14.69 0.36
N VAL A 106 -5.39 14.94 0.64
CA VAL A 106 -4.93 15.83 1.72
C VAL A 106 -4.59 17.22 1.19
N TYR A 107 -3.96 17.29 0.01
CA TYR A 107 -3.34 18.51 -0.49
C TYR A 107 -4.17 19.26 -1.56
N ASN A 108 -5.32 18.72 -2.00
CA ASN A 108 -6.10 19.27 -3.13
C ASN A 108 -5.22 19.51 -4.38
N LEU A 109 -4.35 18.54 -4.68
CA LEU A 109 -3.41 18.54 -5.82
C LEU A 109 -4.03 17.88 -7.05
#